data_AF-A0A1N6QB03-F1
#
_entry.id   AF-A0A1N6QB03-F1
#
_cell.length_a   1.000
_cell.length_b   1.000
_cell.length_c   1.000
_cell.angle_alpha   90.00
_cell.angle_beta   90.00
_cell.angle_gamma   90.00
#
_symmetry.space_group_name_H-M   'P 1'
#
loop_
_entity.id
_entity.type
_entity.pdbx_description
1 polymer ?
#
loop_
_entity_poly.entity_id
_entity_poly.type
_entity_poly.pdbx_seq_one_letter_code
_entity_poly.pdbx_strand_id
1 'polypeptide(L)' 'MFLFQLADRHGKSVRQVELEYPPDEILEWIEFTRLQSDQEYKDTLMQRMRTPEEQAAWLEQQLAEPTVRRR' A
#
# COMPACT_ATOMS: atom_id res chain seq x y z
N MET A 1 -6.93 -15.58 3.53
CA MET A 1 -6.67 -16.47 2.37
C MET A 1 -6.90 -15.64 1.11
N PHE A 2 -5.88 -15.39 0.28
CA PHE A 2 -5.86 -14.30 -0.73
C PHE A 2 -6.88 -14.46 -1.86
N LEU A 3 -7.04 -15.68 -2.38
CA LEU A 3 -7.99 -15.98 -3.45
C LEU A 3 -9.44 -15.61 -3.09
N PHE A 4 -9.79 -15.65 -1.80
CA PHE A 4 -11.11 -15.23 -1.33
C PHE A 4 -11.30 -13.72 -1.43
N GLN A 5 -10.26 -12.93 -1.17
CA GLN A 5 -10.32 -11.46 -1.30
C GLN A 5 -10.39 -11.05 -2.78
N LEU A 6 -9.68 -11.77 -3.65
CA LEU A 6 -9.73 -11.56 -5.09
C LEU A 6 -11.11 -11.93 -5.64
N ALA A 7 -11.63 -13.10 -5.25
CA ALA A 7 -12.99 -13.55 -5.57
C ALA A 7 -14.06 -12.53 -5.14
N ASP A 8 -13.98 -12.03 -3.91
CA ASP A 8 -14.89 -11.03 -3.36
C ASP A 8 -14.83 -9.70 -4.14
N ARG A 9 -13.62 -9.21 -4.45
CA ARG A 9 -13.41 -7.99 -5.25
C ARG A 9 -14.04 -8.04 -6.63
N HIS A 10 -13.98 -9.21 -7.28
CA HIS A 10 -14.52 -9.40 -8.63
C HIS A 10 -15.97 -9.90 -8.62
N GLY A 11 -16.57 -10.15 -7.45
CA GLY A 11 -17.91 -10.74 -7.32
C GLY A 11 -17.99 -12.15 -7.93
N LYS A 12 -16.88 -12.89 -7.93
CA LYS A 12 -16.75 -14.22 -8.52
C LYS A 12 -16.48 -15.25 -7.44
N SER A 13 -16.71 -16.52 -7.74
CA SER A 13 -16.23 -17.61 -6.88
C SER A 13 -14.73 -17.85 -7.08
N VAL A 14 -14.05 -18.38 -6.06
CA VAL A 14 -12.61 -18.73 -6.14
C VAL A 14 -12.33 -19.62 -7.36
N ARG A 15 -13.19 -20.60 -7.62
CA ARG A 15 -13.07 -21.51 -8.77
C ARG A 15 -13.18 -20.79 -10.12
N GLN A 16 -13.99 -19.74 -10.22
CA GLN A 16 -14.08 -18.93 -11.45
C GLN A 16 -12.82 -18.10 -11.65
N VAL A 17 -12.25 -17.56 -10.58
CA VAL A 17 -10.97 -16.82 -10.62
C VAL A 17 -9.84 -17.73 -11.10
N GLU A 18 -9.76 -18.96 -10.57
CA GLU A 18 -8.75 -19.96 -10.98
C GLU A 18 -8.90 -20.45 -12.44
N LEU A 19 -10.11 -20.35 -13.01
CA LEU A 19 -10.39 -20.75 -14.40
C LEU A 19 -10.18 -19.61 -15.40
N GLU A 20 -10.48 -18.38 -15.01
CA GLU A 20 -10.39 -17.20 -15.89
C GLU A 20 -8.99 -16.58 -15.90
N TYR A 21 -8.28 -16.60 -14.77
CA TYR A 21 -6.96 -15.99 -14.66
C TYR A 21 -5.88 -17.06 -14.57
N PRO A 22 -4.84 -16.99 -15.40
CA PRO A 22 -3.69 -17.88 -15.29
C PRO A 22 -2.99 -17.68 -13.95
N PRO A 23 -2.31 -18.72 -13.42
CA PRO A 23 -1.64 -18.66 -12.12
C PRO A 23 -0.64 -17.50 -12.00
N ASP A 24 0.02 -17.14 -13.10
CA ASP A 24 1.01 -16.06 -13.14
C ASP A 24 0.36 -14.68 -12.88
N GLU A 25 -0.82 -14.42 -13.46
CA GLU A 25 -1.57 -13.18 -13.20
C GLU A 25 -2.06 -13.12 -11.75
N ILE A 26 -2.47 -14.25 -11.18
CA ILE A 26 -2.87 -14.33 -9.77
C ILE A 26 -1.67 -14.02 -8.86
N LEU A 27 -0.48 -14.51 -9.20
CA LEU A 27 0.76 -14.24 -8.46
C LEU A 27 1.15 -12.76 -8.54
N GLU A 28 1.11 -12.14 -9.71
CA GLU A 28 1.39 -10.70 -9.87
C GLU A 28 0.44 -9.85 -9.01
N TRP A 29 -0.84 -10.23 -8.92
CA TRP A 29 -1.79 -9.56 -8.05
C TRP A 29 -1.49 -9.75 -6.57
N ILE A 30 -1.01 -10.93 -6.16
CA ILE A 30 -0.55 -11.18 -4.78
C ILE A 30 0.61 -10.25 -4.45
N GLU A 31 1.59 -10.16 -5.34
CA GLU A 31 2.76 -9.31 -5.17
C GLU A 31 2.40 -7.83 -5.13
N PHE A 32 1.54 -7.37 -6.05
CA PHE A 32 1.04 -5.99 -6.06
C PHE A 32 0.26 -5.65 -4.78
N THR A 33 -0.58 -6.55 -4.31
CA THR A 33 -1.35 -6.32 -3.08
C THR A 33 -0.46 -6.31 -1.84
N ARG A 34 0.59 -7.15 -1.80
CA ARG A 34 1.63 -7.10 -0.76
C ARG A 34 2.41 -5.79 -0.82
N LEU A 35 2.81 -5.35 -2.01
CA LEU A 35 3.49 -4.06 -2.22
C LEU A 35 2.62 -2.87 -1.81
N GLN A 36 1.29 -2.93 -2.02
CA GLN A 36 0.36 -1.92 -1.53
C GLN A 36 0.09 -2.01 -0.02
N SER A 37 0.23 -3.19 0.58
CA SER A 37 0.11 -3.42 2.01
C SER A 37 1.36 -2.97 2.78
N ASP A 38 2.50 -2.84 2.12
CA ASP A 38 3.73 -2.31 2.72
C ASP A 38 3.60 -0.80 2.90
N GLN A 39 3.25 -0.41 4.12
CA GLN A 39 3.21 0.99 4.55
C GLN A 39 4.57 1.68 4.33
N GLU A 40 5.68 0.97 4.53
CA GLU A 40 7.04 1.48 4.24
C GLU A 40 7.26 1.82 2.77
N TYR A 41 6.69 1.02 1.84
CA TYR A 41 6.83 1.29 0.41
C TYR A 41 5.97 2.49 -0.01
N LYS A 42 4.75 2.61 0.53
CA LYS A 42 3.91 3.81 0.36
C LYS A 42 4.55 5.06 0.94
N ASP A 43 5.15 4.97 2.13
CA ASP A 43 5.84 6.09 2.77
C ASP A 43 7.08 6.48 1.95
N THR A 44 7.81 5.52 1.39
CA THR A 44 8.96 5.77 0.50
C THR A 44 8.53 6.42 -0.83
N LEU A 45 7.43 5.98 -1.43
CA LEU A 45 6.86 6.59 -2.64
C LEU A 45 6.37 8.01 -2.36
N MET A 46 5.69 8.23 -1.24
CA MET A 46 5.23 9.55 -0.80
C MET A 46 6.39 10.49 -0.50
N GLN A 47 7.48 9.99 0.10
CA GLN A 47 8.71 10.78 0.30
C GLN A 47 9.40 11.11 -1.03
N ARG A 48 9.41 10.19 -2.00
CA ARG A 48 10.01 10.40 -3.33
C ARG A 48 9.21 11.35 -4.23
N MET A 49 7.89 11.43 -4.06
CA MET A 49 7.03 12.33 -4.85
C MET A 49 6.88 13.72 -4.24
N ARG A 50 7.37 13.97 -3.01
CA ARG A 50 7.40 15.32 -2.45
C ARG A 50 8.49 16.14 -3.13
N THR A 51 8.11 17.33 -3.56
CA THR A 51 9.07 18.35 -4.00
C THR A 51 9.97 18.75 -2.81
N PRO A 52 11.20 19.24 -3.05
CA PRO A 52 12.09 19.68 -1.98
C PRO A 52 11.43 20.71 -1.04
N GLU A 53 10.52 21.53 -1.57
CA GLU A 53 9.77 22.54 -0.83
C GLU A 53 8.72 21.91 0.11
N GLU A 54 7.99 20.90 -0.35
CA GLU A 54 7.03 20.16 0.50
C GLU A 54 7.72 19.29 1.55
N GLN A 55 8.90 18.76 1.23
CA GLN A 55 9.72 18.03 2.19
C GLN A 55 10.24 18.95 3.30
N ALA A 56 10.68 20.16 2.96
CA ALA A 56 11.08 21.18 3.94
C ALA A 56 9.90 21.58 4.84
N ALA A 57 8.73 21.85 4.27
CA ALA A 57 7.54 22.21 5.04
C ALA A 57 7.09 21.10 6.01
N TRP A 58 7.19 19.82 5.60
CA TRP A 58 6.87 18.69 6.49
C TRP A 58 7.90 18.53 7.62
N LEU A 59 9.20 18.71 7.34
CA LEU A 59 10.25 18.69 8.37
C LEU A 59 10.07 19.83 9.37
N GLU A 60 9.76 21.03 8.90
CA GLU A 60 9.44 22.18 9.76
C GLU A 60 8.22 21.90 10.63
N GLN A 61 7.18 21.28 10.08
CA GLN A 61 5.98 20.92 10.84
C GLN A 61 6.25 19.86 11.92
N GLN A 62 7.07 18.84 11.63
CA GLN A 62 7.48 17.82 12.60
C GLN A 62 8.40 18.36 13.70
N LEU A 63 9.26 19.34 13.38
CA LEU A 63 10.09 20.03 14.37
C LEU A 63 9.29 21.05 15.20
N ALA A 64 8.19 21.57 14.66
CA ALA A 64 7.29 22.51 15.33
C ALA A 64 6.25 21.85 16.24
N GLU A 65 6.01 20.54 16.14
CA GLU A 65 5.20 19.83 17.12
C GLU A 65 5.91 19.85 18.47
N PRO A 66 5.34 20.48 19.52
CA PRO A 66 5.96 20.48 20.83
C PRO A 66 6.00 19.04 21.29
N THR A 67 7.21 18.51 21.49
CA THR A 67 7.43 17.21 22.13
C THR A 67 6.65 17.23 23.43
N VAL A 68 5.47 16.61 23.46
CA VAL A 68 4.62 16.55 24.65
C VAL A 68 5.40 15.71 25.66
N ARG A 69 6.21 16.39 26.47
CA ARG A 69 6.80 15.83 27.68
C ARG A 69 5.63 15.51 28.59
N ARG A 70 5.23 14.22 28.56
CA ARG A 70 4.36 13.61 29.55
C ARG A 70 4.75 14.10 30.93
N ARG A 71 3.80 14.72 31.63
CA ARG A 71 3.75 14.75 33.09
C ARG A 71 2.58 13.89 33.52
#